data_AF-A0A9D7AT05-F1
#
_entry.id   AF-A0A9D7AT05-F1
#
_cell.length_a   1.000
_cell.length_b   1.000
_cell.length_c   1.000
_cell.angle_alpha   90.00
_cell.angle_beta   90.00
_cell.angle_gamma   90.00
#
_symmetry.space_group_name_H-M   'P 1'
#
loop_
_entity.id
_entity.type
_entity.pdbx_description
1 polymer ?
#
loop_
_entity_poly.entity_id
_entity_poly.type
_entity_poly.pdbx_seq_one_letter_code
_entity_poly.pdbx_strand_id
1 'polypeptide(L)'
;MTDPNNFHGNRTVTVGANDSTTIGEQQQVTVGKKMRLVAGDEIELRVGASRLVMRKDGSILISGRDITIESSGAVQVKSNGNIVMKGSKILQN
;
A
#
# COMPACT_ATOMS: atom_id res chain seq x y z
N MET A 1 -6.17 24.53 27.57
CA MET A 1 -5.05 23.56 27.46
C MET A 1 -4.83 23.29 25.98
N THR A 2 -3.59 23.39 25.49
CA THR A 2 -3.24 23.04 24.11
C THR A 2 -3.06 21.53 24.00
N ASP A 3 -3.59 20.91 22.95
CA ASP A 3 -3.34 19.49 22.66
C ASP A 3 -1.83 19.25 22.51
N PRO A 4 -1.19 18.39 23.33
CA PRO A 4 0.24 18.11 23.22
C PRO A 4 0.65 17.46 21.90
N ASN A 5 -0.31 16.98 21.10
CA ASN A 5 -0.08 16.37 19.80
C ASN A 5 -0.40 17.31 18.62
N ASN A 6 -0.69 18.59 18.89
CA ASN A 6 -0.83 19.60 17.85
C ASN A 6 0.49 20.36 17.64
N PHE A 7 1.14 20.11 16.51
CA PHE A 7 2.42 20.71 16.16
C PHE A 7 2.24 21.70 15.01
N HIS A 8 2.68 22.95 15.20
CA HIS A 8 2.62 24.00 14.17
C HIS A 8 3.84 24.03 13.24
N GLY A 9 4.90 23.28 13.59
CA GLY A 9 6.14 23.19 12.84
C GLY A 9 6.45 21.74 12.42
N ASN A 10 7.73 21.45 12.21
CA ASN A 10 8.17 20.12 11.81
C ASN A 10 8.17 19.15 13.00
N ARG A 11 7.74 17.91 12.77
CA ARG A 11 7.88 16.79 13.71
C ARG A 11 8.79 15.72 13.09
N THR A 12 9.81 15.30 13.84
CA THR A 12 10.68 14.17 13.50
C THR A 12 10.68 13.20 14.68
N VAL A 13 10.57 11.91 14.38
CA VAL A 13 10.60 10.83 15.37
C VAL A 13 11.65 9.83 14.92
N THR A 14 12.53 9.43 15.83
CA THR A 14 13.53 8.37 15.62
C THR A 14 13.32 7.31 16.69
N VAL A 15 13.15 6.07 16.26
CA VAL A 15 12.99 4.90 17.15
C VAL A 15 14.19 4.00 16.94
N GLY A 16 14.89 3.64 18.03
CA GLY A 16 16.14 2.86 17.96
C GLY A 16 15.95 1.34 17.81
N ALA A 17 14.71 0.87 17.92
CA ALA A 17 14.33 -0.54 17.79
C ALA A 17 12.94 -0.65 17.16
N ASN A 18 11.97 -1.26 17.83
CA ASN A 18 10.63 -1.49 17.29
C ASN A 18 9.67 -0.33 17.58
N ASP A 19 8.86 0.05 16.59
CA ASP A 19 7.70 0.92 16.75
C ASP A 19 6.43 0.10 16.50
N SER A 20 5.45 0.20 17.39
CA SER A 20 4.17 -0.51 17.30
C SER A 20 3.04 0.43 17.68
N THR A 21 2.00 0.48 16.85
CA THR A 21 0.81 1.31 17.07
C THR A 21 -0.42 0.41 17.07
N THR A 22 -1.23 0.49 18.13
CA THR A 22 -2.53 -0.18 18.20
C THR A 22 -3.63 0.87 18.27
N ILE A 23 -4.64 0.75 17.41
CA ILE A 23 -5.80 1.63 17.36
C ILE A 23 -7.04 0.79 17.65
N GLY A 24 -7.85 1.19 18.63
CA GLY A 24 -9.01 0.41 19.06
C GLY A 24 -10.19 0.43 18.09
N GLU A 25 -10.28 1.49 17.27
CA GLU A 25 -11.40 1.70 16.34
C GLU A 25 -10.90 2.10 14.95
N GLN A 26 -10.70 3.41 14.71
CA GLN A 26 -10.40 3.96 13.39
C GLN A 26 -9.12 4.78 13.39
N GLN A 27 -8.28 4.55 12.39
CA GLN A 27 -7.14 5.41 12.06
C GLN A 27 -7.45 6.22 10.80
N GLN A 28 -7.23 7.53 10.84
CA GLN A 28 -7.29 8.40 9.67
C GLN A 28 -5.97 9.16 9.51
N VAL A 29 -5.41 9.13 8.30
CA VAL A 29 -4.17 9.82 7.96
C VAL A 29 -4.41 10.71 6.75
N THR A 30 -4.27 12.03 6.93
CA THR A 30 -4.37 13.02 5.86
C THR A 30 -3.03 13.69 5.66
N VAL A 31 -2.46 13.58 4.45
CA VAL A 31 -1.17 14.18 4.08
C VAL A 31 -1.38 15.21 2.98
N GLY A 32 -1.07 16.48 3.25
CA GLY A 32 -1.38 17.57 2.31
C GLY A 32 -0.53 17.62 1.03
N LYS A 33 0.60 16.88 0.96
CA LYS A 33 1.48 16.89 -0.22
C LYS A 33 1.93 15.49 -0.66
N LYS A 34 2.86 14.86 0.07
CA LYS A 34 3.48 13.57 -0.31
C LYS A 34 3.64 12.66 0.89
N MET A 35 3.20 11.41 0.75
CA MET A 35 3.49 10.32 1.68
C MET A 35 4.56 9.41 1.07
N ARG A 36 5.59 9.07 1.83
CA ARG A 36 6.65 8.15 1.42
C ARG A 36 6.82 7.07 2.47
N LEU A 37 6.75 5.81 2.05
CA LEU A 37 7.06 4.63 2.86
C LEU A 37 8.30 3.98 2.25
N VAL A 38 9.31 3.72 3.09
CA VAL A 38 10.54 3.03 2.70
C VAL A 38 10.79 1.94 3.73
N ALA A 39 10.90 0.70 3.28
CA ALA A 39 11.22 -0.46 4.12
C ALA A 39 12.42 -1.19 3.54
N GLY A 40 13.21 -1.83 4.41
CA GLY A 40 14.40 -2.60 4.00
C GLY A 40 14.06 -3.97 3.39
N ASP A 41 13.02 -4.64 3.90
CA ASP A 41 12.68 -6.01 3.50
C ASP A 41 11.30 -6.14 2.86
N GLU A 42 10.23 -5.65 3.50
CA GLU A 42 8.85 -5.83 3.01
C GLU A 42 7.93 -4.66 3.46
N ILE A 43 6.93 -4.36 2.62
CA ILE A 43 5.74 -3.59 3.00
C ILE A 43 4.53 -4.50 2.74
N GLU A 44 3.72 -4.75 3.78
CA GLU A 44 2.46 -5.48 3.69
C GLU A 44 1.28 -4.61 4.10
N LEU A 45 0.23 -4.59 3.28
CA LEU A 45 -1.08 -4.02 3.57
C LEU A 45 -2.11 -5.16 3.55
N ARG A 46 -2.71 -5.46 4.70
CA ARG A 46 -3.62 -6.59 4.87
C ARG A 46 -4.95 -6.15 5.45
N VAL A 47 -6.04 -6.63 4.87
CA VAL A 47 -7.41 -6.47 5.38
C VAL A 47 -8.13 -7.81 5.25
N GLY A 48 -8.32 -8.51 6.37
CA GLY A 48 -8.87 -9.86 6.35
C GLY A 48 -8.07 -10.81 5.44
N ALA A 49 -8.70 -11.25 4.35
CA ALA A 49 -8.11 -12.12 3.32
C ALA A 49 -7.44 -11.36 2.16
N SER A 50 -7.64 -10.05 2.05
CA SER A 50 -7.02 -9.21 1.01
C SER A 50 -5.61 -8.79 1.44
N ARG A 51 -4.66 -8.84 0.50
CA ARG A 51 -3.25 -8.54 0.77
C ARG A 51 -2.59 -7.83 -0.42
N LEU A 52 -1.83 -6.77 -0.13
CA LEU A 52 -0.84 -6.18 -1.02
C LEU A 52 0.53 -6.30 -0.35
N VAL A 53 1.49 -6.91 -1.02
CA VAL A 53 2.86 -7.13 -0.51
C VAL A 53 3.87 -6.62 -1.53
N MET A 54 4.86 -5.86 -1.06
CA MET A 54 6.02 -5.42 -1.85
C MET A 54 7.29 -5.84 -1.12
N ARG A 55 8.22 -6.50 -1.82
CA ARG A 55 9.43 -7.07 -1.22
C ARG A 55 10.70 -6.45 -1.78
N LYS A 56 11.81 -6.62 -1.05
CA LYS A 56 13.15 -6.13 -1.47
C LYS A 56 13.64 -6.68 -2.80
N ASP A 57 13.16 -7.85 -3.22
CA ASP A 57 13.50 -8.46 -4.51
C ASP A 57 12.72 -7.82 -5.69
N GLY A 58 11.84 -6.86 -5.41
CA GLY A 58 11.01 -6.18 -6.40
C GLY A 58 9.69 -6.88 -6.72
N SER A 59 9.42 -8.05 -6.12
CA SER A 59 8.14 -8.74 -6.31
C SER A 59 6.99 -7.97 -5.65
N ILE A 60 5.85 -7.95 -6.34
CA ILE A 60 4.60 -7.34 -5.87
C ILE A 60 3.49 -8.39 -5.96
N LEU A 61 2.80 -8.62 -4.85
CA LEU A 61 1.63 -9.50 -4.79
C LEU A 61 0.38 -8.67 -4.47
N ILE A 62 -0.66 -8.82 -5.29
CA ILE A 62 -2.01 -8.33 -4.99
C ILE A 62 -2.94 -9.54 -4.99
N SER A 63 -3.65 -9.75 -3.90
CA SER A 63 -4.52 -10.93 -3.73
C SER A 63 -5.78 -10.60 -2.93
N GLY A 64 -6.88 -11.26 -3.27
CA GLY A 64 -8.21 -11.10 -2.67
C GLY A 64 -9.24 -11.98 -3.39
N ARG A 65 -10.49 -12.00 -2.90
CA ARG A 65 -11.60 -12.74 -3.53
C ARG A 65 -11.98 -12.17 -4.89
N ASP A 66 -12.22 -10.86 -4.93
CA ASP A 66 -12.49 -10.08 -6.14
C ASP A 66 -11.44 -8.98 -6.26
N ILE A 67 -10.94 -8.74 -7.47
CA ILE A 67 -10.04 -7.62 -7.79
C ILE A 67 -10.64 -6.89 -8.99
N THR A 68 -11.04 -5.64 -8.76
CA THR A 68 -11.56 -4.75 -9.81
C THR A 68 -10.54 -3.65 -10.07
N ILE A 69 -10.20 -3.44 -11.34
CA ILE A 69 -9.30 -2.36 -11.78
C ILE A 69 -10.08 -1.47 -12.74
N GLU A 70 -10.45 -0.27 -12.29
CA GLU A 70 -11.14 0.73 -13.09
C GLU A 70 -10.21 1.90 -13.37
N SER A 71 -10.21 2.39 -14.60
CA SER A 71 -9.42 3.53 -15.05
C SER A 71 -10.23 4.36 -16.02
N SER A 72 -10.20 5.68 -15.86
CA SER A 72 -10.79 6.62 -16.82
C SER A 72 -9.90 6.83 -18.05
N GLY A 73 -8.60 6.56 -17.92
CA GLY A 73 -7.62 6.59 -19.01
C GLY A 73 -7.14 5.21 -19.43
N ALA A 74 -6.05 5.15 -20.18
CA ALA A 74 -5.47 3.89 -20.62
C ALA A 74 -4.78 3.12 -19.48
N VAL A 75 -4.96 1.80 -19.47
CA VAL A 75 -4.17 0.87 -18.65
C VAL A 75 -3.09 0.25 -19.54
N GLN A 76 -1.82 0.41 -19.18
CA GLN A 76 -0.70 -0.19 -19.91
C GLN A 76 -0.02 -1.27 -19.06
N VAL A 77 0.09 -2.47 -19.60
CA VAL A 77 0.81 -3.59 -18.97
C VAL A 77 1.93 -4.02 -19.92
N LYS A 78 3.19 -3.84 -19.48
CA LYS A 78 4.40 -4.18 -20.25
C LYS A 78 5.25 -5.14 -19.42
N SER A 79 5.78 -6.18 -20.06
CA SER A 79 6.71 -7.14 -19.45
C SER A 79 7.82 -7.47 -20.44
N ASN A 80 9.06 -7.58 -19.96
CA ASN A 80 10.17 -8.11 -20.76
C ASN A 80 10.09 -9.63 -20.92
N GLY A 81 9.36 -10.31 -20.02
CA GLY A 81 9.08 -11.73 -20.08
C GLY A 81 7.62 -11.99 -20.45
N ASN A 82 7.12 -13.16 -20.06
CA ASN A 82 5.74 -13.54 -20.35
C ASN A 82 4.74 -12.80 -19.46
N ILE A 83 3.57 -12.50 -20.03
CA ILE A 83 2.36 -12.21 -19.27
C ILE A 83 1.53 -13.50 -19.25
N VAL A 84 1.23 -14.02 -18.05
CA VAL A 84 0.39 -15.21 -17.88
C VAL A 84 -0.96 -14.77 -17.34
N MET A 85 -2.01 -14.89 -18.15
CA MET A 85 -3.39 -14.59 -17.76
C MET A 85 -4.22 -15.86 -17.80
N LYS A 86 -4.81 -16.22 -16.65
CA LYS A 86 -5.69 -17.39 -16.51
C LYS A 86 -7.04 -16.94 -16.00
N GLY A 87 -8.07 -17.16 -16.80
CA GLY A 87 -9.46 -16.99 -16.44
C GLY A 87 -10.29 -18.01 -17.20
N SER A 88 -11.45 -18.39 -16.66
CA SER A 88 -12.42 -19.22 -17.40
C SER A 88 -12.92 -18.50 -18.67
N LYS A 89 -12.87 -17.16 -18.68
CA LYS A 89 -13.17 -16.32 -19.82
C LYS A 89 -12.31 -15.06 -19.79
N ILE A 90 -11.71 -14.70 -20.93
CA ILE A 90 -11.04 -13.42 -21.15
C ILE A 90 -11.80 -12.73 -22.29
N LEU A 91 -12.28 -11.52 -22.03
CA LEU A 91 -12.94 -10.67 -23.02
C LEU A 91 -11.90 -9.68 -23.54
N GLN A 92 -11.63 -9.71 -24.83
CA GLN A 92 -10.78 -8.76 -25.54
C GLN A 92 -11.47 -8.30 -26.83
N ASN A 93 -11.31 -7.02 -27.18
CA ASN A 93 -11.73 -6.44 -28.45
C ASN A 93 -10.49 -5.88 -29.16
#